data_AF-A0A6C0CLQ5-F1
#
_entry.id   AF-A0A6C0CLQ5-F1
#
_cell.length_a   1.000
_cell.length_b   1.000
_cell.length_c   1.000
_cell.angle_alpha   90.00
_cell.angle_beta   90.00
_cell.angle_gamma   90.00
#
_symmetry.space_group_name_H-M   'P 1'
#
loop_
_entity.id
_entity.type
_entity.pdbx_description
1 polymer ?
#
loop_
_entity_poly.entity_id
_entity_poly.type
_entity_poly.pdbx_seq_one_letter_code
_entity_poly.pdbx_strand_id
1 'polypeptide(L)'
;MSIIANKYRLMDYMGEGQFGSVCEAVCIKTQKKYAVKMEKGIIPFSSIKHEATMLHYLNSQKCVNIPYIYYFGMCMSHLCLVLTHYECSLDNMRENLSTLDIIEWWNSSLNALEKIHYTGIVHRDIKPQHFMKNDKQEWHLIDYGLSTTYLIDQKHISEKHKESIVGSPNYVSLYVHEGKDPVRRDDLISLIYILWELLYGTFIFEQYEAKRDSSELHIAHIDHPYNMWLYNQKQWERLYGILNYKNDHDNMTELLISVLTHVERLQFSDKPNYSSYYIPYNP
;
A
#
# COMPACT_ATOMS: atom_id res chain seq x y z
N MET A 1 -24.22 -1.92 -23.17
CA MET A 1 -23.80 -2.64 -21.95
C MET A 1 -22.69 -3.61 -22.31
N SER A 2 -21.54 -3.50 -21.65
CA SER A 2 -20.39 -4.35 -21.93
C SER A 2 -20.36 -5.52 -20.95
N ILE A 3 -20.16 -6.74 -21.48
CA ILE A 3 -20.09 -7.98 -20.69
C ILE A 3 -18.69 -8.58 -20.86
N ILE A 4 -18.01 -8.84 -19.74
CA ILE A 4 -16.70 -9.46 -19.67
C ILE A 4 -16.87 -10.97 -19.49
N ALA A 5 -16.15 -11.75 -20.31
CA ALA A 5 -16.11 -13.21 -20.24
C ALA A 5 -17.50 -13.90 -20.20
N ASN A 6 -18.50 -13.31 -20.87
CA ASN A 6 -19.91 -13.76 -20.84
C ASN A 6 -20.50 -13.95 -19.42
N LYS A 7 -19.93 -13.29 -18.41
CA LYS A 7 -20.26 -13.55 -16.99
C LYS A 7 -20.42 -12.29 -16.16
N TYR A 8 -19.60 -11.28 -16.39
CA TYR A 8 -19.57 -10.06 -15.58
C TYR A 8 -20.09 -8.88 -16.40
N ARG A 9 -21.21 -8.29 -15.97
CA ARG A 9 -21.80 -7.11 -16.59
C ARG A 9 -21.21 -5.88 -15.92
N LEU A 10 -20.54 -5.03 -16.70
CA LEU A 10 -20.02 -3.75 -16.21
C LEU A 10 -21.17 -2.83 -15.81
N MET A 11 -21.04 -2.23 -14.64
CA MET A 11 -21.92 -1.18 -14.12
C MET A 11 -21.37 0.20 -14.54
N ASP A 12 -22.16 1.25 -14.39
CA ASP A 12 -21.74 2.61 -14.74
C ASP A 12 -20.49 3.03 -13.94
N TYR A 13 -19.64 3.81 -14.60
CA TYR A 13 -18.25 4.12 -14.24
C TYR A 13 -18.09 4.68 -12.81
N MET A 14 -17.18 4.11 -12.00
CA MET A 14 -16.98 4.49 -10.59
C MET A 14 -15.70 5.29 -10.28
N GLY A 15 -14.85 5.63 -11.26
CA GLY A 15 -13.73 6.57 -11.05
C GLY A 15 -12.50 6.34 -11.92
N GLU A 16 -11.68 7.38 -12.08
CA GLU A 16 -10.35 7.34 -12.71
C GLU A 16 -9.28 7.11 -11.62
N GLY A 17 -8.45 6.08 -11.78
CA GLY A 17 -7.25 5.84 -10.97
C GLY A 17 -5.97 6.07 -11.77
N GLN A 18 -4.83 6.14 -11.07
CA GLN A 18 -3.50 6.46 -11.63
C GLN A 18 -3.02 5.47 -12.72
N PHE A 19 -3.56 4.25 -12.76
CA PHE A 19 -3.16 3.17 -13.69
C PHE A 19 -4.30 2.67 -14.58
N GLY A 20 -5.39 3.44 -14.70
CA GLY A 20 -6.54 3.10 -15.51
C GLY A 20 -7.87 3.33 -14.80
N SER A 21 -8.94 2.93 -15.47
CA SER A 21 -10.31 3.05 -14.96
C SER A 21 -10.66 1.85 -14.09
N VAL A 22 -11.18 2.10 -12.88
CA VAL A 22 -11.76 1.05 -12.04
C VAL A 22 -13.29 1.17 -12.12
N CYS A 23 -13.96 0.06 -12.39
CA CYS A 23 -15.41 -0.01 -12.52
C CYS A 23 -15.98 -1.12 -11.66
N GLU A 24 -17.21 -0.95 -11.18
CA GLU A 24 -17.97 -2.05 -10.59
C GLU A 24 -18.52 -2.94 -11.72
N ALA A 25 -18.57 -4.25 -11.47
CA ALA A 25 -19.29 -5.20 -12.30
C ALA A 25 -20.12 -6.14 -11.44
N VAL A 26 -21.19 -6.68 -12.01
CA VAL A 26 -22.02 -7.69 -11.36
C VAL A 26 -21.99 -8.99 -12.14
N CYS A 27 -21.84 -10.12 -11.43
CA CYS A 27 -22.01 -11.43 -12.05
C CYS A 27 -23.47 -11.61 -12.45
N ILE A 28 -23.72 -11.93 -13.73
CA ILE A 28 -25.07 -12.02 -14.30
C ILE A 28 -25.91 -13.08 -13.56
N LYS A 29 -25.30 -14.20 -13.18
CA LYS A 29 -26.01 -15.31 -12.52
C LYS A 29 -26.28 -15.07 -11.05
N THR A 30 -25.32 -14.51 -10.31
CA THR A 30 -25.36 -14.43 -8.85
C THR A 30 -25.68 -13.04 -8.32
N GLN A 31 -25.67 -12.01 -9.18
CA GLN A 31 -25.74 -10.59 -8.81
C GLN A 31 -24.64 -10.12 -7.84
N LYS A 32 -23.64 -10.96 -7.55
CA LYS A 32 -22.49 -10.60 -6.72
C LYS A 32 -21.67 -9.50 -7.43
N LYS A 33 -21.21 -8.51 -6.65
CA LYS A 33 -20.35 -7.42 -7.10
C LYS A 33 -18.89 -7.84 -7.24
N TYR A 34 -18.21 -7.21 -8.19
CA TYR A 34 -16.79 -7.39 -8.53
C TYR A 34 -16.19 -6.04 -8.89
N ALA A 35 -14.88 -5.87 -8.67
CA ALA A 35 -14.13 -4.74 -9.20
C ALA A 35 -13.50 -5.12 -10.54
N VAL A 36 -13.45 -4.19 -11.47
CA VAL A 36 -12.81 -4.36 -12.79
C VAL A 36 -11.83 -3.23 -13.03
N LYS A 37 -10.55 -3.55 -13.13
CA LYS A 37 -9.50 -2.62 -13.59
C LYS A 37 -9.36 -2.77 -15.10
N MET A 38 -9.32 -1.66 -15.83
CA MET A 38 -9.17 -1.63 -17.28
C MET A 38 -8.06 -0.66 -17.71
N GLU A 39 -7.22 -1.12 -18.65
CA GLU A 39 -6.11 -0.34 -19.21
C GLU A 39 -6.32 -0.17 -20.72
N LYS A 40 -6.09 1.04 -21.24
CA LYS A 40 -6.29 1.36 -22.66
C LYS A 40 -5.12 0.85 -23.50
N GLY A 41 -5.41 -0.06 -24.43
CA GLY A 41 -4.47 -0.55 -25.42
C GLY A 41 -3.43 -1.55 -24.88
N ILE A 42 -2.61 -2.07 -25.80
CA ILE A 42 -1.44 -2.90 -25.47
C ILE A 42 -0.25 -1.94 -25.37
N ILE A 43 0.07 -1.50 -24.14
CA ILE A 43 1.27 -0.70 -23.87
C ILE A 43 2.47 -1.61 -23.57
N PRO A 44 3.72 -1.15 -23.81
CA PRO A 44 4.93 -1.96 -23.61
C PRO A 44 5.07 -2.52 -22.19
N PHE A 45 4.59 -1.77 -21.19
CA PHE A 45 4.54 -2.19 -19.79
C PHE A 45 3.11 -2.06 -19.27
N SER A 46 2.34 -3.15 -19.35
CA SER A 46 0.98 -3.20 -18.79
C SER A 46 1.03 -3.37 -17.28
N SER A 47 0.57 -2.34 -16.57
CA SER A 47 0.45 -2.36 -15.11
C SER A 47 -0.52 -3.45 -14.64
N ILE A 48 -1.63 -3.64 -15.38
CA ILE A 48 -2.64 -4.66 -15.07
C ILE A 48 -2.10 -6.07 -15.27
N LYS A 49 -1.33 -6.33 -16.32
CA LYS A 49 -0.73 -7.66 -16.54
C LYS A 49 0.26 -8.01 -15.42
N HIS A 50 1.05 -7.03 -14.98
CA HIS A 50 1.96 -7.19 -13.85
C HIS A 50 1.20 -7.50 -12.56
N GLU A 51 0.17 -6.71 -12.24
CA GLU A 51 -0.68 -6.92 -11.08
C GLU A 51 -1.34 -8.31 -11.09
N ALA A 52 -1.90 -8.72 -12.24
CA ALA A 52 -2.50 -10.05 -12.41
C ALA A 52 -1.48 -11.17 -12.17
N THR A 53 -0.22 -10.98 -12.60
CA THR A 53 0.87 -11.95 -12.38
C THR A 53 1.22 -12.05 -10.90
N MET A 54 1.37 -10.91 -10.22
CA MET A 54 1.68 -10.85 -8.79
C MET A 54 0.57 -11.49 -7.94
N LEU A 55 -0.68 -11.08 -8.16
CA LEU A 55 -1.83 -11.62 -7.44
C LEU A 55 -2.03 -13.11 -7.72
N HIS A 56 -1.85 -13.59 -8.95
CA HIS A 56 -1.94 -15.02 -9.26
C HIS A 56 -0.90 -15.84 -8.48
N TYR A 57 0.35 -15.35 -8.45
CA TYR A 57 1.41 -15.96 -7.65
C TYR A 57 1.03 -15.98 -6.16
N LEU A 58 0.65 -14.84 -5.58
CA LEU A 58 0.30 -14.74 -4.16
C LEU A 58 -0.93 -15.61 -3.78
N ASN A 59 -1.97 -15.66 -4.63
CA ASN A 59 -3.11 -16.55 -4.42
C ASN A 59 -2.69 -18.03 -4.49
N SER A 60 -1.74 -18.40 -5.38
CA SER A 60 -1.20 -19.78 -5.44
C SER A 60 -0.43 -20.16 -4.17
N GLN A 61 0.20 -19.18 -3.51
CA GLN A 61 0.87 -19.33 -2.21
C GLN A 61 -0.12 -19.29 -1.03
N LYS A 62 -1.43 -19.18 -1.30
CA LYS A 62 -2.50 -19.09 -0.29
C LYS A 62 -2.34 -17.89 0.65
N CYS A 63 -1.78 -16.78 0.17
CA CYS A 63 -1.81 -15.52 0.90
C CYS A 63 -3.26 -15.09 1.15
N VAL A 64 -3.53 -14.62 2.37
CA VAL A 64 -4.84 -14.15 2.85
C VAL A 64 -4.86 -12.62 2.93
N ASN A 65 -6.04 -12.03 3.07
CA ASN A 65 -6.24 -10.58 3.14
C ASN A 65 -5.74 -9.81 1.90
N ILE A 66 -5.79 -10.46 0.73
CA ILE A 66 -5.45 -9.90 -0.59
C ILE A 66 -6.60 -10.14 -1.59
N PRO A 67 -6.65 -9.39 -2.72
CA PRO A 67 -7.59 -9.64 -3.79
C PRO A 67 -7.51 -11.06 -4.35
N TYR A 68 -8.66 -11.57 -4.80
CA TYR A 68 -8.73 -12.79 -5.60
C TYR A 68 -8.98 -12.44 -7.06
N ILE A 69 -8.25 -13.07 -7.97
CA ILE A 69 -8.46 -12.91 -9.42
C ILE A 69 -9.58 -13.84 -9.89
N TYR A 70 -10.62 -13.26 -10.49
CA TYR A 70 -11.71 -14.01 -11.10
C TYR A 70 -11.58 -14.13 -12.62
N TYR A 71 -10.94 -13.16 -13.27
CA TYR A 71 -10.68 -13.17 -14.70
C TYR A 71 -9.57 -12.19 -15.05
N PHE A 72 -8.72 -12.57 -16.00
CA PHE A 72 -7.78 -11.67 -16.68
C PHE A 72 -7.84 -11.95 -18.17
N GLY A 73 -7.99 -10.90 -18.98
CA GLY A 73 -8.09 -11.04 -20.43
C GLY A 73 -8.53 -9.76 -21.13
N MET A 74 -9.04 -9.89 -22.34
CA MET A 74 -9.50 -8.74 -23.14
C MET A 74 -11.01 -8.56 -22.98
N CYS A 75 -11.44 -7.31 -22.80
CA CYS A 75 -12.82 -6.89 -22.98
C CYS A 75 -12.84 -5.73 -23.98
N MET A 76 -13.56 -5.91 -25.10
CA MET A 76 -13.48 -5.00 -26.25
C MET A 76 -12.01 -4.86 -26.71
N SER A 77 -11.43 -3.66 -26.62
CA SER A 77 -10.03 -3.35 -26.94
C SER A 77 -9.15 -3.07 -25.72
N HIS A 78 -9.61 -3.44 -24.52
CA HIS A 78 -8.94 -3.15 -23.25
C HIS A 78 -8.52 -4.44 -22.55
N LEU A 79 -7.31 -4.45 -21.98
CA LEU A 79 -6.98 -5.45 -20.97
C LEU A 79 -7.84 -5.18 -19.74
N CYS A 80 -8.40 -6.25 -19.18
CA CYS A 80 -9.26 -6.19 -18.01
C CYS A 80 -8.88 -7.25 -16.99
N LEU A 81 -8.97 -6.86 -15.71
CA LEU A 81 -8.72 -7.69 -14.56
C LEU A 81 -9.93 -7.60 -13.63
N VAL A 82 -10.62 -8.72 -13.46
CA VAL A 82 -11.78 -8.83 -12.56
C VAL A 82 -11.32 -9.37 -11.22
N LEU A 83 -11.54 -8.58 -10.17
CA LEU A 83 -11.06 -8.80 -8.81
C LEU A 83 -12.23 -8.86 -7.82
N THR A 84 -11.90 -9.24 -6.58
CA THR A 84 -12.77 -9.03 -5.42
C THR A 84 -13.24 -7.57 -5.36
N HIS A 85 -14.52 -7.35 -5.10
CA HIS A 85 -15.09 -6.04 -4.77
C HIS A 85 -14.86 -5.73 -3.29
N TYR A 86 -14.57 -4.47 -2.98
CA TYR A 86 -14.41 -3.96 -1.62
C TYR A 86 -15.31 -2.73 -1.44
N GLU A 87 -15.75 -2.47 -0.21
CA GLU A 87 -16.80 -1.49 0.07
C GLU A 87 -16.24 -0.10 0.35
N CYS A 88 -15.25 0.01 1.24
CA CYS A 88 -14.68 1.29 1.65
C CYS A 88 -13.18 1.17 1.89
N SER A 89 -12.44 2.25 1.59
CA SER A 89 -11.02 2.36 1.92
C SER A 89 -10.81 2.98 3.30
N LEU A 90 -9.65 2.70 3.92
CA LEU A 90 -9.22 3.35 5.16
C LEU A 90 -9.21 4.87 5.02
N ASP A 91 -8.79 5.37 3.85
CA ASP A 91 -8.78 6.80 3.54
C ASP A 91 -10.17 7.44 3.67
N ASN A 92 -11.22 6.75 3.22
CA ASN A 92 -12.59 7.23 3.34
C ASN A 92 -13.14 7.15 4.77
N MET A 93 -12.60 6.25 5.59
CA MET A 93 -13.07 6.01 6.95
C MET A 93 -12.32 6.80 8.02
N ARG A 94 -11.19 7.44 7.68
CA ARG A 94 -10.21 8.00 8.62
C ARG A 94 -10.80 8.83 9.77
N GLU A 95 -11.85 9.61 9.51
CA GLU A 95 -12.47 10.50 10.51
C GLU A 95 -13.43 9.78 11.47
N ASN A 96 -13.81 8.54 11.16
CA ASN A 96 -14.84 7.79 11.87
C ASN A 96 -14.33 6.44 12.44
N LEU A 97 -13.01 6.25 12.54
CA LEU A 97 -12.43 5.01 13.08
C LEU A 97 -12.40 5.03 14.60
N SER A 98 -12.88 3.95 15.21
CA SER A 98 -12.66 3.70 16.63
C SER A 98 -11.24 3.19 16.88
N THR A 99 -10.77 3.22 18.13
CA THR A 99 -9.50 2.57 18.52
C THR A 99 -9.49 1.08 18.16
N LEU A 100 -10.64 0.39 18.28
CA LEU A 100 -10.77 -1.01 17.89
C LEU A 100 -10.60 -1.19 16.37
N ASP A 101 -11.19 -0.32 15.55
CA ASP A 101 -10.98 -0.38 14.09
C ASP A 101 -9.51 -0.20 13.72
N ILE A 102 -8.79 0.69 14.41
CA ILE A 102 -7.35 0.93 14.20
C ILE A 102 -6.53 -0.32 14.57
N ILE A 103 -6.84 -0.97 15.70
CA ILE A 103 -6.17 -2.20 16.13
C ILE A 103 -6.44 -3.34 15.14
N GLU A 104 -7.68 -3.52 14.71
CA GLU A 104 -8.08 -4.53 13.73
C GLU A 104 -7.41 -4.30 12.37
N TRP A 105 -7.37 -3.05 11.92
CA TRP A 105 -6.65 -2.65 10.72
C TRP A 105 -5.15 -2.95 10.83
N TRP A 106 -4.51 -2.55 11.92
CA TRP A 106 -3.09 -2.75 12.15
C TRP A 106 -2.70 -4.23 12.10
N ASN A 107 -3.39 -5.07 12.87
CA ASN A 107 -3.12 -6.51 12.91
C ASN A 107 -3.38 -7.19 11.56
N SER A 108 -4.47 -6.83 10.88
CA SER A 108 -4.78 -7.38 9.55
C SER A 108 -3.74 -6.96 8.51
N SER A 109 -3.27 -5.72 8.58
CA SER A 109 -2.24 -5.17 7.69
C SER A 109 -0.89 -5.83 7.91
N LEU A 110 -0.49 -6.03 9.18
CA LEU A 110 0.71 -6.79 9.53
C LEU A 110 0.64 -8.23 9.02
N ASN A 111 -0.51 -8.90 9.18
CA ASN A 111 -0.71 -10.25 8.66
C ASN A 111 -0.57 -10.29 7.14
N ALA A 112 -1.22 -9.38 6.41
CA ALA A 112 -1.11 -9.30 4.95
C ALA A 112 0.34 -9.09 4.52
N LEU A 113 1.04 -8.11 5.12
CA LEU A 113 2.46 -7.84 4.84
C LEU A 113 3.34 -9.05 5.15
N GLU A 114 3.19 -9.68 6.32
CA GLU A 114 3.97 -10.85 6.69
C GLU A 114 3.81 -11.99 5.67
N LYS A 115 2.57 -12.26 5.23
CA LYS A 115 2.30 -13.33 4.25
C LYS A 115 2.90 -13.02 2.89
N ILE A 116 2.74 -11.80 2.35
CA ILE A 116 3.34 -11.48 1.04
C ILE A 116 4.87 -11.47 1.12
N HIS A 117 5.43 -10.94 2.21
CA HIS A 117 6.87 -10.92 2.42
C HIS A 117 7.44 -12.33 2.53
N TYR A 118 6.75 -13.26 3.18
CA TYR A 118 7.17 -14.66 3.25
C TYR A 118 7.32 -15.32 1.87
N THR A 119 6.55 -14.87 0.87
CA THR A 119 6.63 -15.38 -0.52
C THR A 119 7.73 -14.73 -1.37
N GLY A 120 8.50 -13.79 -0.80
CA GLY A 120 9.54 -13.06 -1.51
C GLY A 120 9.08 -11.76 -2.20
N ILE A 121 7.84 -11.33 -1.96
CA ILE A 121 7.25 -10.13 -2.59
C ILE A 121 7.16 -8.98 -1.59
N VAL A 122 7.45 -7.76 -2.05
CA VAL A 122 7.17 -6.49 -1.37
C VAL A 122 6.14 -5.69 -2.15
N HIS A 123 5.27 -4.96 -1.45
CA HIS A 123 4.15 -4.21 -2.01
C HIS A 123 4.60 -2.91 -2.69
N ARG A 124 5.45 -2.13 -2.01
CA ARG A 124 6.04 -0.84 -2.43
C ARG A 124 5.10 0.37 -2.59
N ASP A 125 3.78 0.20 -2.44
CA ASP A 125 2.83 1.32 -2.43
C ASP A 125 1.79 1.19 -1.31
N ILE A 126 2.29 1.19 -0.07
CA ILE A 126 1.47 1.13 1.15
C ILE A 126 0.95 2.53 1.47
N LYS A 127 -0.38 2.70 1.40
CA LYS A 127 -1.09 3.97 1.65
C LYS A 127 -2.56 3.72 2.05
N PRO A 128 -3.25 4.67 2.69
CA PRO A 128 -4.62 4.47 3.19
C PRO A 128 -5.61 4.00 2.12
N GLN A 129 -5.48 4.48 0.88
CA GLN A 129 -6.37 4.11 -0.23
C GLN A 129 -6.29 2.62 -0.59
N HIS A 130 -5.20 1.94 -0.25
CA HIS A 130 -4.96 0.54 -0.58
C HIS A 130 -5.35 -0.44 0.53
N PHE A 131 -5.85 0.05 1.67
CA PHE A 131 -6.46 -0.79 2.68
C PHE A 131 -7.97 -0.67 2.58
N MET A 132 -8.66 -1.77 2.28
CA MET A 132 -10.11 -1.75 2.11
C MET A 132 -10.83 -2.82 2.92
N LYS A 133 -12.04 -2.53 3.39
CA LYS A 133 -12.94 -3.52 4.01
C LYS A 133 -13.75 -4.26 2.93
N ASN A 134 -13.85 -5.57 3.08
CA ASN A 134 -14.80 -6.38 2.30
C ASN A 134 -16.22 -6.31 2.91
N ASP A 135 -17.16 -7.05 2.31
CA ASP A 135 -18.54 -7.19 2.78
C ASP A 135 -18.66 -7.78 4.20
N LYS A 136 -17.61 -8.42 4.71
CA LYS A 136 -17.51 -8.98 6.06
C LYS A 136 -16.77 -8.07 7.04
N GLN A 137 -16.48 -6.82 6.67
CA GLN A 137 -15.71 -5.86 7.47
C GLN A 137 -14.24 -6.26 7.72
N GLU A 138 -13.70 -7.22 6.96
CA GLU A 138 -12.32 -7.65 7.07
C GLU A 138 -11.41 -6.77 6.20
N TRP A 139 -10.31 -6.29 6.79
CA TRP A 139 -9.32 -5.49 6.08
C TRP A 139 -8.49 -6.32 5.09
N HIS A 140 -8.27 -5.75 3.92
CA HIS A 140 -7.46 -6.31 2.83
C HIS A 140 -6.51 -5.25 2.28
N LEU A 141 -5.30 -5.68 1.93
CA LEU A 141 -4.34 -4.87 1.17
C LEU A 141 -4.57 -5.12 -0.32
N ILE A 142 -4.74 -4.06 -1.10
CA ILE A 142 -5.05 -4.10 -2.54
C ILE A 142 -4.01 -3.34 -3.38
N ASP A 143 -4.14 -3.45 -4.71
CA ASP A 143 -3.28 -2.82 -5.72
C ASP A 143 -1.81 -3.27 -5.69
N TYR A 144 -1.56 -4.43 -6.30
CA TYR A 144 -0.23 -5.01 -6.44
C TYR A 144 0.49 -4.55 -7.71
N GLY A 145 0.02 -3.46 -8.34
CA GLY A 145 0.57 -2.95 -9.61
C GLY A 145 2.02 -2.49 -9.50
N LEU A 146 2.46 -2.08 -8.30
CA LEU A 146 3.84 -1.69 -8.03
C LEU A 146 4.64 -2.75 -7.27
N SER A 147 4.07 -3.90 -6.94
CA SER A 147 4.78 -4.95 -6.19
C SER A 147 5.95 -5.54 -6.97
N THR A 148 6.95 -6.06 -6.28
CA THR A 148 8.11 -6.73 -6.90
C THR A 148 8.70 -7.79 -5.99
N THR A 149 9.55 -8.65 -6.54
CA THR A 149 10.36 -9.56 -5.74
C THR A 149 11.54 -8.83 -5.08
N TYR A 150 11.80 -9.13 -3.81
CA TYR A 150 13.03 -8.78 -3.10
C TYR A 150 13.99 -9.98 -2.97
N LEU A 151 13.60 -11.14 -3.54
CA LEU A 151 14.41 -12.36 -3.63
C LEU A 151 14.66 -12.76 -5.08
N ILE A 152 15.90 -13.07 -5.42
CA ILE A 152 16.28 -13.70 -6.70
C ILE A 152 17.07 -14.97 -6.34
N ASP A 153 16.63 -16.12 -6.87
CA ASP A 153 17.19 -17.44 -6.52
C ASP A 153 17.27 -17.68 -5.00
N GLN A 154 16.20 -17.29 -4.29
CA GLN A 154 16.07 -17.34 -2.82
C GLN A 154 17.09 -16.49 -2.04
N LYS A 155 17.88 -15.66 -2.72
CA LYS A 155 18.82 -14.72 -2.10
C LYS A 155 18.23 -13.32 -2.13
N HIS A 156 18.51 -12.56 -1.07
CA HIS A 156 18.14 -11.16 -1.03
C HIS A 156 18.80 -10.40 -2.18
N ILE A 157 18.04 -9.51 -2.83
CA ILE A 157 18.60 -8.61 -3.85
C ILE A 157 19.75 -7.79 -3.26
N SER A 158 20.70 -7.40 -4.12
CA SER A 158 21.69 -6.38 -3.78
C SER A 158 21.03 -5.01 -3.79
N GLU A 159 21.36 -4.16 -2.83
CA GLU A 159 20.90 -2.77 -2.81
C GLU A 159 21.41 -2.03 -4.06
N LYS A 160 20.52 -1.32 -4.76
CA LYS A 160 20.87 -0.42 -5.86
C LYS A 160 20.38 0.98 -5.54
N HIS A 161 21.09 1.97 -6.06
CA HIS A 161 20.68 3.36 -6.02
C HIS A 161 19.81 3.69 -7.25
N LYS A 162 18.78 4.51 -7.05
CA LYS A 162 17.84 5.00 -8.05
C LYS A 162 17.65 6.50 -7.89
N GLU A 163 17.46 7.18 -9.01
CA GLU A 163 17.20 8.63 -9.05
C GLU A 163 15.71 8.96 -8.89
N SER A 164 14.84 7.95 -8.84
CA SER A 164 13.39 8.15 -8.77
C SER A 164 12.73 7.25 -7.74
N ILE A 165 11.80 7.84 -7.00
CA ILE A 165 10.92 7.20 -6.03
C ILE A 165 9.93 6.28 -6.75
N VAL A 166 9.71 5.10 -6.17
CA VAL A 166 8.62 4.20 -6.52
C VAL A 166 7.66 4.15 -5.34
N GLY A 167 6.36 4.34 -5.62
CA GLY A 167 5.31 4.43 -4.60
C GLY A 167 4.91 5.87 -4.30
N SER A 168 4.04 6.04 -3.31
CA SER A 168 3.48 7.35 -2.96
C SER A 168 4.43 8.15 -2.05
N PRO A 169 5.00 9.29 -2.48
CA PRO A 169 6.07 10.01 -1.76
C PRO A 169 5.77 10.31 -0.29
N ASN A 170 4.49 10.54 0.02
CA ASN A 170 3.96 10.75 1.35
C ASN A 170 4.21 9.56 2.30
N TYR A 171 4.08 8.33 1.80
CA TYR A 171 4.14 7.13 2.63
C TYR A 171 5.42 6.30 2.44
N VAL A 172 6.20 6.49 1.37
CA VAL A 172 7.48 5.76 1.21
C VAL A 172 8.47 6.09 2.35
N SER A 173 9.33 5.15 2.70
CA SER A 173 10.35 5.32 3.74
C SER A 173 11.38 6.40 3.38
N LEU A 174 12.13 6.88 4.37
CA LEU A 174 13.29 7.75 4.14
C LEU A 174 14.35 7.09 3.24
N TYR A 175 14.53 5.76 3.30
CA TYR A 175 15.49 5.05 2.46
C TYR A 175 15.10 5.08 0.98
N VAL A 176 13.81 5.09 0.66
CA VAL A 176 13.35 5.27 -0.72
C VAL A 176 13.61 6.69 -1.20
N HIS A 177 13.50 7.69 -0.32
CA HIS A 177 13.92 9.06 -0.63
C HIS A 177 15.44 9.18 -0.83
N GLU A 178 16.26 8.34 -0.19
CA GLU A 178 17.71 8.19 -0.46
C GLU A 178 18.01 7.42 -1.76
N GLY A 179 16.99 7.03 -2.52
CA GLY A 179 17.17 6.27 -3.76
C GLY A 179 17.42 4.78 -3.57
N LYS A 180 17.26 4.21 -2.37
CA LYS A 180 17.43 2.77 -2.13
C LYS A 180 16.23 1.97 -2.65
N ASP A 181 16.49 0.72 -3.02
CA ASP A 181 15.43 -0.23 -3.37
C ASP A 181 14.43 -0.42 -2.21
N PRO A 182 13.12 -0.26 -2.41
CA PRO A 182 12.15 -0.57 -1.37
C PRO A 182 12.09 -2.08 -1.12
N VAL A 183 12.22 -2.48 0.14
CA VAL A 183 12.18 -3.87 0.62
C VAL A 183 11.21 -4.00 1.81
N ARG A 184 11.27 -5.13 2.53
CA ARG A 184 10.32 -5.44 3.63
C ARG A 184 10.26 -4.37 4.72
N ARG A 185 11.42 -3.78 5.07
CA ARG A 185 11.47 -2.72 6.10
C ARG A 185 10.70 -1.49 5.63
N ASP A 186 10.73 -1.19 4.34
CA ASP A 186 10.13 0.02 3.78
C ASP A 186 8.61 -0.07 3.77
N ASP A 187 8.04 -1.24 3.43
CA ASP A 187 6.60 -1.48 3.55
C ASP A 187 6.11 -1.34 5.00
N LEU A 188 6.92 -1.77 5.99
CA LEU A 188 6.61 -1.57 7.41
C LEU A 188 6.70 -0.10 7.83
N ILE A 189 7.71 0.63 7.40
CA ILE A 189 7.84 2.08 7.66
C ILE A 189 6.63 2.81 7.11
N SER A 190 6.19 2.48 5.89
CA SER A 190 4.98 3.06 5.31
C SER A 190 3.73 2.76 6.13
N LEU A 191 3.59 1.53 6.66
CA LEU A 191 2.47 1.16 7.54
C LEU A 191 2.48 1.96 8.86
N ILE A 192 3.67 2.18 9.43
CA ILE A 192 3.86 3.01 10.64
C ILE A 192 3.43 4.45 10.39
N TYR A 193 3.76 5.01 9.21
CA TYR A 193 3.34 6.36 8.87
C TYR A 193 1.82 6.51 8.76
N ILE A 194 1.12 5.47 8.30
CA ILE A 194 -0.35 5.45 8.31
C ILE A 194 -0.87 5.37 9.74
N LEU A 195 -0.33 4.47 10.58
CA LEU A 195 -0.74 4.36 11.99
C LEU A 195 -0.57 5.70 12.72
N TRP A 196 0.55 6.38 12.49
CA TRP A 196 0.79 7.71 13.02
C TRP A 196 -0.32 8.70 12.63
N GLU A 197 -0.67 8.75 11.33
CA GLU A 197 -1.72 9.65 10.83
C GLU A 197 -3.09 9.34 11.47
N LEU A 198 -3.41 8.06 11.67
CA LEU A 198 -4.65 7.64 12.34
C LEU A 198 -4.69 8.06 13.82
N LEU A 199 -3.56 7.97 14.55
CA LEU A 199 -3.51 8.30 15.97
C LEU A 199 -3.50 9.80 16.24
N TYR A 200 -2.88 10.58 15.35
CA TYR A 200 -2.66 12.01 15.61
C TYR A 200 -3.46 12.96 14.72
N GLY A 201 -4.23 12.44 13.75
CA GLY A 201 -5.15 13.19 12.90
C GLY A 201 -4.47 14.14 11.90
N THR A 202 -3.19 14.42 12.07
CA THR A 202 -2.36 15.21 11.16
C THR A 202 -1.45 14.29 10.37
N PHE A 203 -1.27 14.60 9.08
CA PHE A 203 -0.12 14.08 8.35
C PHE A 203 1.16 14.42 9.14
N ILE A 204 2.15 13.53 9.17
CA ILE A 204 3.36 13.68 10.00
C ILE A 204 4.04 15.04 9.76
N PHE A 205 3.82 15.61 8.58
CA PHE A 205 4.52 16.78 8.09
C PHE A 205 3.55 17.97 7.97
N GLU A 206 4.00 19.15 8.42
CA GLU A 206 3.31 20.42 8.19
C GLU A 206 3.05 20.64 6.69
N GLN A 207 2.08 21.47 6.31
CA GLN A 207 1.82 21.73 4.90
C GLN A 207 3.09 22.27 4.24
N TYR A 208 3.54 21.61 3.16
CA TYR A 208 4.62 22.11 2.35
C TYR A 208 4.20 23.46 1.76
N GLU A 209 4.77 24.55 2.26
CA GLU A 209 4.64 25.85 1.62
C GLU A 209 5.41 25.80 0.29
N ALA A 210 4.71 25.39 -0.76
CA ALA A 210 5.19 25.44 -2.13
C ALA A 210 5.40 26.92 -2.52
N LYS A 211 6.50 27.52 -2.07
CA LYS A 211 6.97 28.80 -2.58
C LYS A 211 7.38 28.58 -4.02
N ARG A 212 6.40 28.68 -4.93
CA ARG A 212 6.52 28.57 -6.39
C ARG A 212 7.55 27.50 -6.79
N ASP A 213 7.15 26.23 -6.67
CA ASP A 213 7.98 25.11 -7.12
C ASP A 213 8.25 25.27 -8.62
N SER A 214 9.46 25.76 -8.95
CA SER A 214 9.94 26.00 -10.30
C SER A 214 10.96 24.92 -10.71
N SER A 215 10.94 23.76 -10.04
CA SER A 215 11.87 22.68 -10.33
C SER A 215 11.62 22.12 -11.72
N GLU A 216 12.71 21.91 -12.47
CA GLU A 216 12.68 21.20 -13.76
C GLU A 216 12.68 19.67 -13.56
N LEU A 217 12.89 19.20 -12.33
CA LEU A 217 12.91 17.78 -12.01
C LEU A 217 11.50 17.18 -12.03
N HIS A 218 11.40 15.92 -12.47
CA HIS A 218 10.15 15.19 -12.36
C HIS A 218 9.74 15.01 -10.89
N ILE A 219 8.44 15.03 -10.58
CA ILE A 219 7.92 14.94 -9.20
C ILE A 219 8.35 13.66 -8.44
N ALA A 220 8.73 12.62 -9.18
CA ALA A 220 9.24 11.37 -8.60
C ALA A 220 10.76 11.39 -8.37
N HIS A 221 11.50 12.39 -8.85
CA HIS A 221 12.96 12.45 -8.69
C HIS A 221 13.34 12.66 -7.23
N ILE A 222 14.37 11.98 -6.73
CA ILE A 222 14.76 12.05 -5.30
C ILE A 222 15.15 13.48 -4.89
N ASP A 223 15.89 14.19 -5.76
CA ASP A 223 16.30 15.59 -5.52
C ASP A 223 15.20 16.62 -5.79
N HIS A 224 13.98 16.20 -6.12
CA HIS A 224 12.86 17.14 -6.25
C HIS A 224 12.64 17.87 -4.92
N PRO A 225 12.46 19.21 -4.87
CA PRO A 225 12.36 19.97 -3.63
C PRO A 225 11.34 19.42 -2.63
N TYR A 226 10.18 18.98 -3.13
CA TYR A 226 9.16 18.31 -2.32
C TYR A 226 9.63 16.98 -1.70
N ASN A 227 10.37 16.15 -2.44
CA ASN A 227 10.88 14.87 -1.93
C ASN A 227 12.03 15.06 -0.94
N MET A 228 12.92 16.01 -1.22
CA MET A 228 13.96 16.41 -0.26
C MET A 228 13.36 16.97 1.03
N TRP A 229 12.28 17.74 0.93
CA TRP A 229 11.53 18.18 2.10
C TRP A 229 10.94 16.98 2.85
N LEU A 230 10.22 16.08 2.18
CA LEU A 230 9.66 14.87 2.79
C LEU A 230 10.73 14.01 3.48
N TYR A 231 11.89 13.82 2.85
CA TYR A 231 13.04 13.12 3.43
C TYR A 231 13.48 13.73 4.76
N ASN A 232 13.63 15.06 4.82
CA ASN A 232 13.98 15.78 6.05
C ASN A 232 12.90 15.65 7.12
N GLN A 233 11.63 15.61 6.69
CA GLN A 233 10.52 15.44 7.63
C GLN A 233 10.43 14.01 8.20
N LYS A 234 11.01 13.02 7.50
CA LYS A 234 10.99 11.59 7.85
C LYS A 234 12.19 11.13 8.66
N GLN A 235 13.13 12.03 8.99
CA GLN A 235 14.31 11.70 9.79
C GLN A 235 13.90 11.21 11.19
N TRP A 236 14.59 10.17 11.67
CA TRP A 236 14.27 9.52 12.94
C TRP A 236 14.28 10.51 14.11
N GLU A 237 15.30 11.39 14.18
CA GLU A 237 15.42 12.40 15.24
C GLU A 237 14.20 13.31 15.29
N ARG A 238 13.64 13.66 14.12
CA ARG A 238 12.44 14.48 14.02
C ARG A 238 11.22 13.70 14.47
N LEU A 239 11.05 12.46 14.03
CA LEU A 239 9.93 11.59 14.44
C LEU A 239 9.92 11.43 15.96
N TYR A 240 11.04 11.05 16.57
CA TYR A 240 11.15 10.94 18.03
C TYR A 240 10.95 12.29 18.74
N GLY A 241 11.43 13.39 18.16
CA GLY A 241 11.19 14.74 18.68
C GLY A 241 9.71 15.07 18.80
N ILE A 242 8.89 14.68 17.81
CA ILE A 242 7.44 14.89 17.85
C ILE A 242 6.76 14.00 18.89
N LEU A 243 7.15 12.72 18.99
CA LEU A 243 6.58 11.79 19.99
C LEU A 243 6.86 12.26 21.42
N ASN A 244 8.10 12.67 21.70
CA ASN A 244 8.50 13.18 23.02
C ASN A 244 7.76 14.49 23.38
N TYR A 245 7.42 15.33 22.40
CA TYR A 245 6.68 16.57 22.66
C TYR A 245 5.21 16.32 23.02
N LYS A 246 4.55 15.35 22.36
CA LYS A 246 3.13 15.08 22.58
C LYS A 246 2.82 14.57 23.99
N ASN A 247 3.77 13.92 24.66
CA ASN A 247 3.70 13.47 26.06
C ASN A 247 2.46 12.63 26.44
N ASP A 248 1.71 12.15 25.44
CA ASP A 248 0.60 11.23 25.60
C ASP A 248 1.16 9.81 25.63
N HIS A 249 1.48 9.33 26.84
CA HIS A 249 1.94 7.95 27.09
C HIS A 249 0.78 6.95 27.11
N ASP A 250 -0.10 7.02 26.10
CA ASP A 250 -1.11 5.99 25.91
C ASP A 250 -0.50 4.72 25.29
N ASN A 251 -1.21 3.59 25.43
CA ASN A 251 -0.73 2.30 24.95
C ASN A 251 -0.45 2.28 23.43
N MET A 252 -1.15 3.10 22.64
CA MET A 252 -0.99 3.15 21.19
C MET A 252 0.25 3.94 20.78
N THR A 253 0.55 5.01 21.52
CA THR A 253 1.77 5.80 21.37
C THR A 253 3.00 4.98 21.79
N GLU A 254 2.91 4.24 22.90
CA GLU A 254 3.98 3.34 23.33
C GLU A 254 4.24 2.20 22.32
N LEU A 255 3.17 1.64 21.73
CA LEU A 255 3.30 0.70 20.62
C LEU A 255 4.02 1.35 19.43
N LEU A 256 3.58 2.54 19.02
CA LEU A 256 4.16 3.25 17.89
C LEU A 256 5.66 3.51 18.11
N ILE A 257 6.06 3.98 19.30
CA ILE A 257 7.46 4.15 19.70
C ILE A 257 8.21 2.81 19.60
N SER A 258 7.66 1.74 20.18
CA SER A 258 8.28 0.41 20.20
C SER A 258 8.55 -0.12 18.80
N VAL A 259 7.55 -0.03 17.92
CA VAL A 259 7.68 -0.50 16.52
C VAL A 259 8.65 0.39 15.75
N LEU A 260 8.60 1.72 15.92
CA LEU A 260 9.51 2.67 15.28
C LEU A 260 10.97 2.37 15.65
N THR A 261 11.27 2.18 16.94
CA THR A 261 12.61 1.84 17.44
C THR A 261 13.10 0.48 16.93
N HIS A 262 12.21 -0.48 16.75
CA HIS A 262 12.62 -1.74 16.13
C HIS A 262 12.95 -1.55 14.65
N VAL A 263 12.08 -0.88 13.90
CA VAL A 263 12.20 -0.76 12.44
C VAL A 263 13.37 0.12 12.03
N GLU A 264 13.71 1.15 12.80
CA GLU A 264 14.93 1.95 12.62
C GLU A 264 16.21 1.09 12.58
N ARG A 265 16.25 -0.01 13.35
CA ARG A 265 17.41 -0.89 13.44
C ARG A 265 17.50 -1.90 12.29
N LEU A 266 16.43 -2.08 11.51
CA LEU A 266 16.39 -3.07 10.43
C LEU A 266 17.29 -2.66 9.27
N GLN A 267 18.24 -3.54 8.96
CA GLN A 267 19.10 -3.44 7.79
C GLN A 267 18.35 -3.87 6.53
N PHE A 268 18.93 -3.56 5.37
CA PHE A 268 18.33 -3.79 4.06
C PHE A 268 17.87 -5.25 3.84
N SER A 269 18.65 -6.22 4.32
CA SER A 269 18.36 -7.65 4.14
C SER A 269 17.66 -8.31 5.34
N ASP A 270 17.40 -7.57 6.42
CA ASP A 270 16.84 -8.12 7.64
C ASP A 270 15.40 -8.60 7.44
N LYS A 271 15.04 -9.64 8.21
CA LYS A 271 13.67 -10.13 8.30
C LYS A 271 13.00 -9.48 9.52
N PRO A 272 11.94 -8.69 9.34
CA PRO A 272 11.21 -8.11 10.47
C PRO A 272 10.57 -9.17 11.35
N ASN A 273 10.46 -8.91 12.65
CA ASN A 273 9.74 -9.77 13.59
C ASN A 273 8.25 -9.34 13.68
N TYR A 274 7.46 -9.63 12.65
CA TYR A 274 6.05 -9.23 12.56
C TYR A 274 5.24 -9.58 13.81
N SER A 275 5.47 -10.77 14.40
CA SER A 275 4.77 -11.24 15.59
C SER A 275 4.89 -10.30 16.80
N SER A 276 6.02 -9.59 16.92
CA SER A 276 6.25 -8.64 18.01
C SER A 276 5.48 -7.32 17.87
N TYR A 277 4.88 -7.07 16.72
CA TYR A 277 4.12 -5.84 16.44
C TYR A 277 2.61 -6.03 16.58
N TYR A 278 2.13 -7.27 16.77
CA TYR A 278 0.69 -7.52 16.94
C TYR A 278 0.19 -6.97 18.27
N ILE A 279 -0.98 -6.34 18.22
CA ILE A 279 -1.69 -5.87 19.39
C ILE A 279 -2.67 -6.98 19.81
N PRO A 280 -2.57 -7.55 21.02
CA PRO A 280 -3.52 -8.55 21.46
C PRO A 280 -4.93 -7.97 21.55
N TYR A 281 -5.90 -8.67 20.98
CA TYR A 281 -7.31 -8.33 21.13
C TYR A 281 -7.76 -8.77 22.53
N ASN A 282 -7.99 -7.81 23.43
CA ASN A 282 -8.66 -8.09 24.70
C ASN A 282 -10.10 -7.56 24.58
N PRO A 283 -11.07 -8.44 24.26
CA PRO A 283 -12.48 -8.04 24.11
C PRO A 283 -13.09 -7.56 25.44
#